data_AF-A0A9D1IE05-F1
#
_entry.id   AF-A0A9D1IE05-F1
#
_cell.length_a   1.000
_cell.length_b   1.000
_cell.length_c   1.000
_cell.angle_alpha   90.00
_cell.angle_beta   90.00
_cell.angle_gamma   90.00
#
_symmetry.space_group_name_H-M   'P 1'
#
loop_
_entity.id
_entity.type
_entity.pdbx_description
1 polymer ?
#
loop_
_entity_poly.entity_id
_entity_poly.type
_entity_poly.pdbx_seq_one_letter_code
_entity_poly.pdbx_strand_id
1 'polypeptide(L)'
;MGLFSSEAERQRKQNLKDLEDKRLRFAQMFAEQKIVPENILFTQRDGGFAAVAVAGDEFLLITGPAPGAEEDFSLLRVKQARARTEPIRIKSEGLGGLLGFGKKGGLGFKLLIDHVEGEEPFELVVLSGLSTYLESEGTKAALFSPKRRRGNPNFVWEFRPVDRDLLEKIESRWLHLING
;
A
#
# COMPACT_ATOMS: atom_id res chain seq x y z
N MET A 1 22.45 31.60 -9.98
CA MET A 1 22.74 30.88 -8.73
C MET A 1 22.01 31.60 -7.61
N GLY A 2 21.13 31.06 -6.76
CA GLY A 2 20.50 29.76 -6.60
C GLY A 2 19.45 30.01 -5.50
N LEU A 3 18.29 30.54 -5.87
CA LEU A 3 17.18 30.76 -4.94
C LEU A 3 16.53 29.39 -4.68
N PHE A 4 16.26 29.07 -3.40
CA PHE A 4 15.51 27.88 -2.91
C PHE A 4 16.29 26.59 -2.61
N SER A 5 17.35 26.62 -1.78
CA SER A 5 17.64 25.48 -0.88
C SER A 5 17.17 25.80 0.53
N SER A 6 15.86 25.83 0.73
CA SER A 6 15.24 26.09 2.03
C SER A 6 15.49 24.95 3.01
N GLU A 7 15.40 25.24 4.30
CA GLU A 7 15.40 24.26 5.39
C GLU A 7 14.38 23.13 5.13
N ALA A 8 13.23 23.45 4.54
CA ALA A 8 12.22 22.48 4.12
C ALA A 8 12.75 21.43 3.11
N GLU A 9 13.59 21.83 2.15
CA GLU A 9 14.18 20.87 1.19
C GLU A 9 15.23 19.98 1.87
N ARG A 10 15.96 20.49 2.86
CA ARG A 10 16.87 19.67 3.67
C ARG A 10 16.10 18.65 4.51
N GLN A 11 15.03 19.09 5.19
CA GLN A 11 14.18 18.20 5.98
C GLN A 11 13.54 17.12 5.10
N ARG A 12 13.02 17.49 3.92
CA ARG A 12 12.45 16.52 2.97
C ARG A 12 13.47 15.45 2.58
N LYS A 13 14.70 15.83 2.25
CA LYS A 13 15.77 14.87 1.91
C LYS A 13 16.13 13.97 3.08
N GLN A 14 16.15 14.51 4.30
CA GLN A 14 16.40 13.73 5.52
C GLN A 14 15.28 12.70 5.76
N ASN A 15 14.02 13.13 5.72
CA ASN A 15 12.85 12.25 5.85
C ASN A 15 12.86 11.09 4.85
N LEU A 16 13.25 11.38 3.60
CA LEU A 16 13.38 10.37 2.54
C LEU A 16 14.55 9.40 2.81
N LYS A 17 15.67 9.91 3.32
CA LYS A 17 16.81 9.06 3.70
C LYS A 17 16.43 8.12 4.83
N ASP A 18 15.76 8.62 5.87
CA ASP A 18 15.34 7.85 7.03
C ASP A 18 14.31 6.78 6.65
N LEU A 19 13.36 7.12 5.77
CA LEU A 19 12.40 6.15 5.22
C LEU A 19 13.12 5.00 4.48
N GLU A 20 14.14 5.30 3.68
CA GLU A 20 14.93 4.26 3.00
C GLU A 20 15.68 3.38 3.99
N ASP A 21 16.25 3.96 5.04
CA ASP A 21 16.97 3.20 6.07
C ASP A 21 16.01 2.29 6.87
N LYS A 22 14.79 2.77 7.17
CA LYS A 22 13.69 1.96 7.72
C LYS A 22 13.33 0.79 6.80
N ARG A 23 13.18 1.05 5.50
CA ARG A 23 12.86 0.04 4.48
C ARG A 23 13.95 -1.02 4.36
N LEU A 24 15.23 -0.63 4.42
CA LEU A 24 16.36 -1.56 4.38
C LEU A 24 16.36 -2.51 5.59
N ARG A 25 16.08 -1.99 6.80
CA ARG A 25 15.93 -2.83 8.00
C ARG A 25 14.78 -3.83 7.84
N PHE A 26 13.64 -3.36 7.32
CA PHE A 26 12.50 -4.22 7.03
C PHE A 26 12.85 -5.32 6.01
N ALA A 27 13.49 -4.96 4.89
CA ALA A 27 13.90 -5.91 3.87
C ALA A 27 14.90 -6.96 4.40
N GLN A 28 15.82 -6.54 5.28
CA GLN A 28 16.76 -7.45 5.93
C GLN A 28 16.04 -8.43 6.87
N MET A 29 15.18 -7.92 7.76
CA MET A 29 14.36 -8.76 8.63
C MET A 29 13.53 -9.76 7.81
N PHE A 30 12.92 -9.32 6.72
CA PHE A 30 12.12 -10.18 5.84
C PHE A 30 12.95 -11.31 5.21
N ALA A 31 14.18 -11.00 4.78
CA ALA A 31 15.12 -11.98 4.23
C ALA A 31 15.61 -12.98 5.29
N GLU A 32 15.90 -12.52 6.51
CA GLU A 32 16.32 -13.36 7.63
C GLU A 32 15.23 -14.35 8.07
N GLN A 33 13.96 -13.91 8.04
CA GLN A 33 12.80 -14.77 8.30
C GLN A 33 12.47 -15.74 7.15
N LYS A 34 13.21 -15.67 6.03
CA LYS A 34 13.02 -16.52 4.83
C LYS A 34 11.58 -16.52 4.31
N ILE A 35 10.90 -15.38 4.42
CA ILE A 35 9.53 -15.25 3.95
C ILE A 35 9.53 -15.11 2.43
N VAL A 36 8.68 -15.89 1.76
CA VAL A 36 8.53 -15.85 0.30
C VAL A 36 7.05 -15.63 -0.03
N PRO A 37 6.63 -14.36 -0.21
CA PRO A 37 5.27 -14.07 -0.63
C PRO A 37 5.05 -14.52 -2.08
N GLU A 38 3.86 -15.01 -2.39
CA GLU A 38 3.46 -15.47 -3.72
C GLU A 38 2.76 -14.35 -4.48
N ASN A 39 1.78 -13.72 -3.83
CA ASN A 39 1.00 -12.60 -4.33
C ASN A 39 0.89 -11.52 -3.25
N ILE A 40 0.95 -10.25 -3.65
CA ILE A 40 0.88 -9.11 -2.73
C ILE A 40 0.05 -8.00 -3.35
N LEU A 41 -0.86 -7.44 -2.57
CA LEU A 41 -1.62 -6.23 -2.89
C LEU A 41 -1.23 -5.13 -1.92
N PHE A 42 -0.78 -4.02 -2.47
CA PHE A 42 -0.52 -2.78 -1.75
C PHE A 42 -1.58 -1.74 -2.10
N THR A 43 -2.04 -1.00 -1.10
CA THR A 43 -2.87 0.20 -1.28
C THR A 43 -2.27 1.37 -0.50
N GLN A 44 -2.29 2.55 -1.10
CA GLN A 44 -1.81 3.76 -0.42
C GLN A 44 -2.71 4.09 0.79
N ARG A 45 -2.09 4.43 1.92
CA ARG A 45 -2.76 4.81 3.16
C ARG A 45 -1.95 5.88 3.88
N ASP A 46 -2.56 7.03 4.17
CA ASP A 46 -1.96 8.11 4.98
C ASP A 46 -0.55 8.56 4.53
N GLY A 47 -0.28 8.53 3.22
CA GLY A 47 1.03 8.84 2.63
C GLY A 47 2.05 7.70 2.62
N GLY A 48 1.76 6.62 3.35
CA GLY A 48 2.42 5.31 3.30
C GLY A 48 1.53 4.27 2.61
N PHE A 49 1.52 3.03 3.12
CA PHE A 49 0.70 1.97 2.56
C PHE A 49 0.23 0.94 3.60
N ALA A 50 -0.83 0.23 3.23
CA ALA A 50 -1.23 -1.06 3.80
C ALA A 50 -1.14 -2.13 2.71
N ALA A 51 -0.75 -3.35 3.08
CA ALA A 51 -0.64 -4.45 2.15
C ALA A 51 -1.00 -5.80 2.77
N VAL A 52 -1.51 -6.69 1.93
CA VAL A 52 -1.70 -8.10 2.24
C VAL A 52 -0.88 -8.94 1.27
N ALA A 53 -0.21 -9.97 1.76
CA ALA A 53 0.44 -10.98 0.95
C ALA A 53 -0.04 -12.39 1.31
N VAL A 54 -0.08 -13.27 0.32
CA VAL A 54 -0.16 -14.73 0.51
C VAL A 54 1.26 -15.28 0.56
N ALA A 55 1.58 -16.13 1.53
CA ALA A 55 2.88 -16.78 1.66
C ALA A 55 2.71 -18.20 2.22
N GLY A 56 2.56 -19.21 1.35
CA GLY A 56 2.30 -20.58 1.77
C GLY A 56 0.97 -20.71 2.52
N ASP A 57 1.01 -21.19 3.77
CA ASP A 57 -0.15 -21.35 4.66
C ASP A 57 -0.45 -20.12 5.52
N GLU A 58 0.22 -18.99 5.26
CA GLU A 58 0.09 -17.76 6.03
C GLU A 58 -0.25 -16.56 5.14
N PHE A 59 -0.86 -15.56 5.76
CA PHE A 59 -0.99 -14.22 5.22
C PHE A 59 -0.08 -13.25 5.96
N LEU A 60 0.45 -12.29 5.22
CA LEU A 60 1.29 -11.23 5.76
C LEU A 60 0.54 -9.91 5.66
N LEU A 61 0.27 -9.28 6.79
CA LEU A 61 -0.35 -7.97 6.88
C LEU A 61 0.76 -6.95 7.14
N ILE A 62 0.96 -6.03 6.21
CA ILE A 62 2.13 -5.15 6.19
C ILE A 62 1.67 -3.70 6.17
N THR A 63 2.23 -2.86 7.03
CA THR A 63 2.10 -1.41 6.90
C THR A 63 3.45 -0.76 6.65
N GLY A 64 3.45 0.28 5.84
CA GLY A 64 4.62 1.11 5.57
C GLY A 64 4.36 2.56 5.89
N PRO A 65 5.30 3.27 6.55
CA PRO A 65 5.12 4.66 6.95
C PRO A 65 5.25 5.64 5.78
N ALA A 66 4.71 6.85 5.97
CA ALA A 66 4.96 7.98 5.08
C ALA A 66 6.36 8.59 5.32
N PRO A 67 6.93 9.35 4.36
CA PRO A 67 8.17 10.09 4.60
C PRO A 67 8.07 11.05 5.78
N GLY A 68 8.94 10.88 6.78
CA GLY A 68 8.96 11.71 7.99
C GLY A 68 8.02 11.27 9.11
N ALA A 69 7.31 10.15 8.93
CA ALA A 69 6.52 9.54 9.99
C ALA A 69 7.43 8.86 11.03
N GLU A 70 7.00 8.88 12.29
CA GLU A 70 7.75 8.29 13.40
C GLU A 70 7.71 6.75 13.34
N GLU A 71 6.59 6.20 12.90
CA GLU A 71 6.32 4.78 12.79
C GLU A 71 7.28 4.06 11.84
N ASP A 72 7.55 2.79 12.13
CA ASP A 72 8.32 1.90 11.27
C ASP A 72 7.40 1.05 10.38
N PHE A 73 8.01 0.31 9.45
CA PHE A 73 7.30 -0.75 8.74
C PHE A 73 6.89 -1.83 9.73
N SER A 74 5.66 -2.33 9.60
CA SER A 74 5.16 -3.43 10.42
C SER A 74 4.86 -4.66 9.57
N LEU A 75 4.96 -5.83 10.19
CA LEU A 75 4.59 -7.12 9.62
C LEU A 75 3.88 -7.93 10.69
N LEU A 76 2.65 -8.32 10.42
CA LEU A 76 1.90 -9.31 11.18
C LEU A 76 1.71 -10.55 10.30
N ARG A 77 2.04 -11.73 10.84
CA ARG A 77 1.84 -13.02 10.19
C ARG A 77 0.61 -13.67 10.79
N VAL A 78 -0.32 -14.10 9.94
CA VAL A 78 -1.58 -14.71 10.38
C VAL A 78 -1.81 -16.02 9.63
N LYS A 79 -2.24 -17.06 10.34
CA LYS A 79 -2.52 -18.38 9.75
C LYS A 79 -3.97 -18.55 9.33
N GLN A 80 -4.86 -17.84 10.01
CA GLN A 80 -6.29 -17.95 9.82
C GLN A 80 -6.83 -16.55 9.57
N ALA A 81 -7.23 -16.32 8.33
CA ALA A 81 -7.85 -15.07 7.92
C ALA A 81 -9.08 -15.36 7.07
N ARG A 82 -10.02 -14.42 7.09
CA ARG A 82 -11.16 -14.39 6.17
C ARG A 82 -11.27 -12.99 5.58
N ALA A 83 -11.40 -12.92 4.27
CA ALA A 83 -11.63 -11.68 3.57
C ALA A 83 -13.11 -11.46 3.29
N ARG A 84 -13.56 -10.22 3.45
CA ARG A 84 -14.85 -9.71 2.97
C ARG A 84 -14.64 -8.32 2.36
N THR A 85 -15.60 -7.89 1.55
CA THR A 85 -15.57 -6.54 0.98
C THR A 85 -16.75 -5.70 1.41
N GLU A 86 -16.51 -4.39 1.53
CA GLU A 86 -17.55 -3.39 1.71
C GLU A 86 -17.50 -2.41 0.53
N PRO A 87 -18.60 -2.24 -0.22
CA PRO A 87 -18.61 -1.37 -1.38
C PRO A 87 -18.51 0.10 -0.95
N ILE A 88 -17.69 0.88 -1.66
CA ILE A 88 -17.53 2.31 -1.45
C ILE A 88 -18.01 3.06 -2.70
N ARG A 89 -18.88 4.03 -2.49
CA ARG A 89 -19.33 4.97 -3.53
C ARG A 89 -19.26 6.40 -3.03
N ILE A 90 -18.34 7.16 -3.60
CA ILE A 90 -18.20 8.60 -3.36
C ILE A 90 -18.85 9.33 -4.52
N LYS A 91 -19.92 10.07 -4.23
CA LYS A 91 -20.57 10.91 -5.25
C LYS A 91 -19.62 12.02 -5.67
N SER A 92 -19.61 12.33 -6.97
CA SER A 92 -18.91 13.53 -7.45
C SER A 92 -19.69 14.75 -7.00
N GLU A 93 -18.99 15.76 -6.49
CA GLU A 93 -19.57 17.04 -6.11
C GLU A 93 -19.08 18.12 -7.10
N GLY A 94 -20.00 18.72 -7.87
CA GLY A 94 -19.73 19.85 -8.78
C GLY A 94 -20.05 19.61 -10.27
N LEU A 95 -19.88 20.66 -11.10
CA LEU A 95 -20.01 20.65 -12.58
C LEU A 95 -18.79 20.01 -13.28
N GLY A 96 -18.18 19.00 -12.66
CA GLY A 96 -16.86 18.45 -13.01
C GLY A 96 -16.75 17.82 -14.41
N GLY A 97 -17.86 17.67 -15.13
CA GLY A 97 -17.88 17.22 -16.53
C GLY A 97 -17.86 18.34 -17.58
N LEU A 98 -18.27 19.57 -17.23
CA LEU A 98 -18.41 20.68 -18.20
C LEU A 98 -17.32 21.76 -18.07
N LEU A 99 -16.79 21.98 -16.87
CA LEU A 99 -15.84 23.09 -16.60
C LEU A 99 -14.60 22.67 -15.79
N GLY A 100 -14.45 21.39 -15.44
CA GLY A 100 -13.29 20.89 -14.67
C GLY A 100 -13.26 21.31 -13.19
N PHE A 101 -14.32 21.93 -12.67
CA PHE A 101 -14.46 22.28 -11.25
C PHE A 101 -15.35 21.24 -10.53
N GLY A 102 -14.77 20.54 -9.55
CA GLY A 102 -15.48 19.58 -8.68
C GLY A 102 -14.61 18.41 -8.21
N LYS A 103 -14.98 17.77 -7.09
CA LYS A 103 -14.31 16.54 -6.62
C LYS A 103 -14.76 15.36 -7.49
N LYS A 104 -13.82 14.64 -8.09
CA LYS A 104 -14.12 13.39 -8.79
C LYS A 104 -14.77 12.41 -7.81
N GLY A 105 -15.88 11.81 -8.24
CA GLY A 105 -16.46 10.69 -7.52
C GLY A 105 -15.52 9.49 -7.52
N GLY A 106 -15.78 8.55 -6.62
CA GLY A 106 -15.01 7.31 -6.48
C GLY A 106 -15.95 6.10 -6.44
N LEU A 107 -15.49 5.01 -7.03
CA LEU A 107 -16.13 3.71 -6.93
C LEU A 107 -15.06 2.70 -6.57
N GLY A 108 -15.38 1.77 -5.67
CA GLY A 108 -14.52 0.65 -5.37
C GLY A 108 -14.98 -0.04 -4.10
N PHE A 109 -14.04 -0.54 -3.33
CA PHE A 109 -14.33 -1.34 -2.15
C PHE A 109 -13.25 -1.20 -1.09
N LYS A 110 -13.63 -1.49 0.15
CA LYS A 110 -12.72 -1.81 1.23
C LYS A 110 -12.58 -3.32 1.28
N LEU A 111 -11.35 -3.84 1.21
CA LEU A 111 -11.04 -5.23 1.52
C LEU A 111 -10.73 -5.31 3.02
N LEU A 112 -11.50 -6.12 3.72
CA LEU A 112 -11.41 -6.31 5.16
C LEU A 112 -10.94 -7.74 5.41
N ILE A 113 -9.84 -7.86 6.16
CA ILE A 113 -9.23 -9.14 6.49
C ILE A 113 -9.42 -9.36 7.99
N ASP A 114 -10.42 -10.14 8.33
CA ASP A 114 -10.68 -10.60 9.69
C ASP A 114 -9.64 -11.68 10.02
N HIS A 115 -8.93 -11.57 11.16
CA HIS A 115 -7.89 -12.52 11.58
C HIS A 115 -7.92 -12.72 13.11
N VAL A 116 -7.42 -13.84 13.61
CA VAL A 116 -7.59 -14.22 15.03
C VAL A 116 -6.67 -13.47 15.99
N GLU A 117 -5.63 -12.83 15.46
CA GLU A 117 -4.61 -12.11 16.22
C GLU A 117 -5.01 -10.65 16.55
N GLY A 118 -6.18 -10.18 16.12
CA GLY A 118 -6.67 -8.82 16.34
C GLY A 118 -8.20 -8.75 16.47
N GLU A 119 -8.69 -7.72 17.15
CA GLU A 119 -10.13 -7.48 17.30
C GLU A 119 -10.74 -6.79 16.07
N GLU A 120 -9.95 -5.94 15.41
CA GLU A 120 -10.37 -5.17 14.25
C GLU A 120 -9.79 -5.76 12.95
N PRO A 121 -10.55 -5.74 11.85
CA PRO A 121 -10.05 -6.23 10.57
C PRO A 121 -8.91 -5.36 10.02
N PHE A 122 -7.97 -6.01 9.33
CA PHE A 122 -6.97 -5.29 8.56
C PHE A 122 -7.58 -4.77 7.26
N GLU A 123 -7.46 -3.46 7.03
CA GLU A 123 -8.17 -2.78 5.95
C GLU A 123 -7.24 -2.38 4.79
N LEU A 124 -7.70 -2.66 3.57
CA LEU A 124 -7.15 -2.10 2.33
C LEU A 124 -8.25 -1.38 1.56
N VAL A 125 -7.93 -0.22 0.98
CA VAL A 125 -8.91 0.62 0.26
C VAL A 125 -8.54 0.74 -1.22
N VAL A 126 -9.40 0.22 -2.08
CA VAL A 126 -9.21 0.22 -3.54
C VAL A 126 -10.32 1.05 -4.17
N LEU A 127 -9.99 2.28 -4.59
CA LEU A 127 -10.95 3.27 -5.11
C LEU A 127 -10.49 3.83 -6.45
N SER A 128 -11.27 3.57 -7.48
CA SER A 128 -11.05 4.13 -8.81
C SER A 128 -11.05 5.65 -8.76
N GLY A 129 -10.01 6.26 -9.35
CA GLY A 129 -9.86 7.70 -9.48
C GLY A 129 -9.47 8.45 -8.20
N LEU A 130 -9.31 7.77 -7.07
CA LEU A 130 -8.98 8.38 -5.76
C LEU A 130 -7.83 7.70 -5.02
N SER A 131 -7.63 6.38 -5.16
CA SER A 131 -6.50 5.68 -4.55
C SER A 131 -5.51 5.17 -5.60
N THR A 132 -4.34 4.77 -5.11
CA THR A 132 -3.31 4.09 -5.89
C THR A 132 -3.03 2.72 -5.28
N TYR A 133 -2.60 1.79 -6.12
CA TYR A 133 -2.32 0.42 -5.72
C TYR A 133 -1.13 -0.17 -6.49
N LEU A 134 -0.61 -1.27 -5.98
CA LEU A 134 0.36 -2.12 -6.67
C LEU A 134 0.02 -3.58 -6.38
N GLU A 135 0.02 -4.41 -7.42
CA GLU A 135 0.04 -5.86 -7.28
C GLU A 135 1.42 -6.37 -7.69
N SER A 136 2.01 -7.23 -6.87
CA SER A 136 3.30 -7.86 -7.15
C SER A 136 3.21 -9.37 -6.91
N GLU A 137 3.96 -10.11 -7.71
CA GLU A 137 4.24 -11.52 -7.46
C GLU A 137 5.60 -11.65 -6.77
N GLY A 138 5.73 -12.61 -5.87
CA GLY A 138 7.03 -12.90 -5.30
C GLY A 138 7.60 -11.74 -4.47
N THR A 139 8.91 -11.78 -4.32
CA THR A 139 9.74 -10.71 -3.76
C THR A 139 10.12 -9.64 -4.79
N LYS A 140 9.39 -9.55 -5.93
CA LYS A 140 9.70 -8.59 -7.00
C LYS A 140 9.45 -7.13 -6.57
N ALA A 141 8.56 -6.91 -5.59
CA ALA A 141 8.30 -5.58 -5.07
C ALA A 141 9.55 -5.00 -4.42
N ALA A 142 9.89 -3.76 -4.80
CA ALA A 142 11.11 -3.10 -4.35
C ALA A 142 11.17 -2.88 -2.83
N LEU A 143 10.03 -2.99 -2.12
CA LEU A 143 9.95 -3.05 -0.66
C LEU A 143 10.94 -4.08 -0.09
N PHE A 144 11.03 -5.28 -0.69
CA PHE A 144 11.83 -6.41 -0.18
C PHE A 144 13.27 -6.42 -0.68
N SER A 145 13.67 -5.46 -1.51
CA SER A 145 15.04 -5.41 -2.03
C SER A 145 16.03 -5.00 -0.93
N PRO A 146 17.09 -5.76 -0.64
CA PRO A 146 18.11 -5.35 0.32
C PRO A 146 19.03 -4.25 -0.22
N LYS A 147 18.85 -3.82 -1.48
CA LYS A 147 19.67 -2.79 -2.11
C LYS A 147 19.04 -1.42 -1.91
N ARG A 148 19.87 -0.43 -1.60
CA ARG A 148 19.45 0.97 -1.50
C ARG A 148 18.98 1.49 -2.86
N ARG A 149 17.84 2.17 -2.89
CA ARG A 149 17.26 2.72 -4.12
C ARG A 149 18.08 3.89 -4.65
N ARG A 150 18.34 3.90 -5.96
CA ARG A 150 18.87 5.07 -6.68
C ARG A 150 17.69 5.92 -7.16
N GLY A 151 17.23 6.88 -6.36
CA GLY A 151 16.09 7.74 -6.71
C GLY A 151 15.17 8.01 -5.53
N ASN A 152 13.85 8.03 -5.77
CA ASN A 152 12.86 8.26 -4.73
C ASN A 152 12.72 7.01 -3.83
N PRO A 153 12.97 7.15 -2.52
CA PRO A 153 12.86 6.02 -1.58
C PRO A 153 11.44 5.73 -1.14
N ASN A 154 10.49 6.64 -1.38
CA ASN A 154 9.10 6.38 -1.04
C ASN A 154 8.50 5.33 -2.01
N PHE A 155 8.23 4.14 -1.48
CA PHE A 155 7.73 2.98 -2.22
C PHE A 155 6.36 3.22 -2.87
N VAL A 156 5.53 4.08 -2.27
CA VAL A 156 4.19 4.44 -2.80
C VAL A 156 4.28 5.04 -4.21
N TRP A 157 5.42 5.60 -4.62
CA TRP A 157 5.61 6.12 -5.97
C TRP A 157 5.63 5.05 -7.06
N GLU A 158 5.72 3.77 -6.71
CA GLU A 158 5.54 2.67 -7.66
C GLU A 158 4.06 2.32 -7.89
N PHE A 159 3.16 2.89 -7.10
CA PHE A 159 1.75 2.56 -7.18
C PHE A 159 1.14 3.30 -8.37
N ARG A 160 0.17 2.66 -9.01
CA ARG A 160 -0.58 3.24 -10.11
C ARG A 160 -1.99 3.60 -9.66
N PRO A 161 -2.64 4.58 -10.30
CA PRO A 161 -4.06 4.82 -10.10
C PRO A 161 -4.87 3.53 -10.31
N VAL A 162 -5.95 3.38 -9.54
CA VAL A 162 -6.89 2.28 -9.74
C VAL A 162 -7.79 2.61 -10.92
N ASP A 163 -7.78 1.74 -11.94
CA ASP A 163 -8.71 1.80 -13.05
C ASP A 163 -10.01 1.10 -12.69
N ARG A 164 -11.15 1.69 -13.09
CA ARG A 164 -12.48 1.16 -12.78
C ARG A 164 -12.68 -0.27 -13.27
N ASP A 165 -12.16 -0.59 -14.45
CA ASP A 165 -12.31 -1.90 -15.08
C ASP A 165 -11.50 -2.99 -14.38
N LEU A 166 -10.58 -2.62 -13.47
CA LEU A 166 -9.79 -3.56 -12.69
C LEU A 166 -10.43 -3.88 -11.34
N LEU A 167 -11.43 -3.13 -10.89
CA LEU A 167 -12.01 -3.27 -9.54
C LEU A 167 -12.52 -4.69 -9.28
N GLU A 168 -13.42 -5.19 -10.13
CA GLU A 168 -14.02 -6.52 -9.98
C GLU A 168 -12.96 -7.63 -10.04
N LYS A 169 -11.92 -7.43 -10.88
CA LYS A 169 -10.82 -8.39 -11.03
C LYS A 169 -9.95 -8.44 -9.78
N ILE A 170 -9.62 -7.30 -9.20
CA ILE A 170 -8.84 -7.21 -7.96
C ILE A 170 -9.66 -7.80 -6.81
N GLU A 171 -10.90 -7.38 -6.65
CA GLU A 171 -11.82 -7.87 -5.62
C GLU A 171 -11.96 -9.39 -5.66
N SER A 172 -12.37 -9.93 -6.81
CA SER A 172 -12.61 -11.37 -6.98
C SER A 172 -11.34 -12.20 -6.74
N ARG A 173 -10.19 -11.72 -7.23
CA ARG A 173 -8.91 -12.39 -7.02
C ARG A 173 -8.54 -12.45 -5.54
N TRP A 174 -8.62 -11.33 -4.83
CA TRP A 174 -8.17 -11.26 -3.43
C TRP A 174 -9.13 -11.94 -2.46
N LEU A 175 -10.43 -11.93 -2.75
CA LEU A 175 -11.38 -12.78 -2.03
C LEU A 175 -11.06 -14.26 -2.22
N HIS A 176 -10.76 -14.70 -3.45
CA HIS A 176 -10.39 -16.10 -3.73
C HIS A 176 -9.07 -16.48 -3.06
N LEU A 177 -8.02 -15.67 -3.22
CA LEU A 177 -6.69 -15.95 -2.64
C LEU A 177 -6.71 -16.07 -1.11
N ILE A 178 -7.57 -15.30 -0.43
CA ILE A 178 -7.63 -15.32 1.04
C ILE A 178 -8.61 -16.38 1.56
N ASN A 179 -9.75 -16.59 0.91
CA ASN A 179 -10.80 -17.46 1.43
C ASN A 179 -10.74 -18.91 0.92
N GLY A 180 -10.02 -19.19 -0.18
CA GLY A 180 -10.06 -20.48 -0.87
C GLY A 180 -11.23 -20.57 -1.84
#